data_AF-A0A351T6G9-F1
#
_entry.id   AF-A0A351T6G9-F1
#
_cell.length_a   1.000
_cell.length_b   1.000
_cell.length_c   1.000
_cell.angle_alpha   90.00
_cell.angle_beta   90.00
_cell.angle_gamma   90.00
#
_symmetry.space_group_name_H-M   'P 1'
#
loop_
_entity.id
_entity.type
_entity.pdbx_description
1 polymer ?
#
loop_
_entity_poly.entity_id
_entity_poly.type
_entity_poly.pdbx_seq_one_letter_code
_entity_poly.pdbx_strand_id
1 'polypeptide(L)'
;PEAIRAAATEADIVWLEWCTQHAVLATDTIDFGDRKVIVRLHSFEALDTPFPRQMFWGNVDHLVLVSDDIRTLLMEQNPHIAQQTDIRVIPNGIDC
;
A
#
# COMPACT_ATOMS: atom_id res chain seq x y z
N PRO A 1 4.59 15.93 -1.94
CA PRO A 1 5.30 15.26 -3.05
C PRO A 1 6.83 15.29 -2.89
N GLU A 2 7.44 16.47 -2.75
CA GLU A 2 8.90 16.62 -2.68
C GLU A 2 9.50 16.01 -1.40
N ALA A 3 8.89 16.27 -0.23
CA ALA A 3 9.31 15.66 1.02
C ALA A 3 9.24 14.11 1.01
N ILE A 4 8.19 13.54 0.39
CA ILE A 4 8.05 12.08 0.25
C ILE A 4 9.14 11.53 -0.67
N ARG A 5 9.45 12.22 -1.77
CA ARG A 5 10.53 11.83 -2.70
C ARG A 5 11.90 11.86 -2.02
N ALA A 6 12.20 12.93 -1.28
CA ALA A 6 13.44 13.05 -0.52
C ALA A 6 13.59 11.90 0.48
N ALA A 7 12.58 11.66 1.32
CA ALA A 7 12.58 10.56 2.28
C ALA A 7 12.72 9.18 1.60
N ALA A 8 12.01 8.96 0.49
CA ALA A 8 12.10 7.71 -0.27
C ALA A 8 13.48 7.46 -0.88
N THR A 9 14.21 8.52 -1.24
CA THR A 9 15.53 8.40 -1.87
C THR A 9 16.60 8.00 -0.85
N GLU A 10 16.45 8.41 0.40
CA GLU A 10 17.39 8.12 1.48
C GLU A 10 17.09 6.81 2.22
N ALA A 11 15.89 6.23 2.04
CA ALA A 11 15.46 5.04 2.74
C ALA A 11 15.92 3.73 2.04
N ASP A 12 16.21 2.71 2.85
CA ASP A 12 16.40 1.32 2.37
C ASP A 12 15.06 0.66 2.02
N ILE A 13 14.02 0.98 2.79
CA ILE A 13 12.65 0.46 2.64
C ILE A 13 11.70 1.64 2.77
N VAL A 14 10.74 1.75 1.85
CA VAL A 14 9.70 2.76 1.88
C VAL A 14 8.41 2.13 2.40
N TRP A 15 7.95 2.59 3.56
CA TRP A 15 6.66 2.19 4.13
C TRP A 15 5.65 3.32 3.97
N LEU A 16 4.66 3.10 3.12
CA LEU A 16 3.53 4.00 2.90
C LEU A 16 2.36 3.52 3.78
N GLU A 17 2.22 4.17 4.93
CA GLU A 17 1.10 3.90 5.83
C GLU A 17 -0.17 4.55 5.28
N TRP A 18 -1.26 3.78 5.20
CA TRP A 18 -2.54 4.17 4.58
C TRP A 18 -2.50 4.16 3.04
N CYS A 19 -3.34 3.34 2.44
CA CYS A 19 -3.66 3.33 1.01
C CYS A 19 -4.56 4.52 0.60
N THR A 20 -4.11 5.76 0.82
CA THR A 20 -4.82 7.00 0.43
C THR A 20 -4.10 7.79 -0.67
N GLN A 21 -4.57 9.00 -0.95
CA GLN A 21 -4.05 9.90 -1.98
C GLN A 21 -2.52 10.06 -1.96
N HIS A 22 -1.89 10.08 -0.79
CA HIS A 22 -0.44 10.25 -0.71
C HIS A 22 0.32 9.02 -1.22
N ALA A 23 -0.20 7.81 -0.98
CA ALA A 23 0.37 6.57 -1.48
C ALA A 23 0.20 6.48 -3.00
N VAL A 24 -0.99 6.82 -3.53
CA VAL A 24 -1.23 6.92 -4.98
C VAL A 24 -0.24 7.89 -5.63
N LEU A 25 -0.10 9.09 -5.08
CA LEU A 25 0.85 10.09 -5.60
C LEU A 25 2.29 9.58 -5.54
N ALA A 26 2.67 8.90 -4.46
CA ALA A 26 4.02 8.37 -4.32
C ALA A 26 4.30 7.29 -5.37
N THR A 27 3.43 6.29 -5.49
CA THR A 27 3.59 5.19 -6.46
C THR A 27 3.57 5.65 -7.90
N ASP A 28 2.81 6.70 -8.22
CA ASP A 28 2.67 7.21 -9.59
C ASP A 28 3.82 8.12 -10.01
N THR A 29 4.49 8.81 -9.07
CA THR A 29 5.41 9.91 -9.41
C THR A 29 6.85 9.70 -8.96
N ILE A 30 7.11 8.73 -8.09
CA ILE A 30 8.44 8.43 -7.58
C ILE A 30 8.97 7.16 -8.24
N ASP A 31 10.19 7.25 -8.76
CA ASP A 31 10.98 6.08 -9.11
C ASP A 31 11.71 5.61 -7.85
N PHE A 32 11.34 4.43 -7.35
CA PHE A 32 11.93 3.85 -6.14
C PHE A 32 13.24 3.10 -6.42
N GLY A 33 13.59 2.88 -7.70
CA GLY A 33 14.72 2.03 -8.08
C GLY A 33 14.58 0.61 -7.49
N ASP A 34 15.64 0.10 -6.88
CA ASP A 34 15.66 -1.25 -6.27
C ASP A 34 15.12 -1.30 -4.83
N ARG A 35 14.61 -0.19 -4.31
CA ARG A 35 14.11 -0.11 -2.92
C ARG A 35 12.82 -0.90 -2.76
N LYS A 36 12.65 -1.53 -1.60
CA LYS A 36 11.42 -2.23 -1.27
C LYS A 36 10.32 -1.25 -0.86
N VAL A 37 9.17 -1.33 -1.52
CA VAL A 37 8.01 -0.49 -1.24
C VAL A 37 6.90 -1.33 -0.61
N ILE A 38 6.48 -0.91 0.57
CA ILE A 38 5.41 -1.53 1.34
C ILE A 38 4.27 -0.54 1.48
N VAL A 39 3.05 -0.98 1.19
CA VAL A 39 1.83 -0.19 1.45
C VAL A 39 1.00 -0.91 2.51
N ARG A 40 0.50 -0.18 3.50
CA ARG A 40 -0.44 -0.73 4.48
C ARG A 40 -1.86 -0.22 4.23
N LEU A 41 -2.79 -1.15 4.09
CA LEU A 41 -4.19 -0.88 3.78
C LEU A 41 -5.10 -1.26 4.96
N HIS A 42 -5.87 -0.27 5.40
CA HIS A 42 -6.82 -0.37 6.51
C HIS A 42 -8.26 -0.51 6.03
N SER A 43 -9.13 -0.92 6.94
CA SER A 43 -10.51 -1.30 6.65
C SER A 43 -11.32 -0.25 5.88
N PHE A 44 -11.24 1.03 6.27
CA PHE A 44 -11.96 2.11 5.57
C PHE A 44 -11.53 2.29 4.12
N GLU A 45 -10.23 2.11 3.84
CA GLU A 45 -9.65 2.32 2.51
C GLU A 45 -10.06 1.23 1.53
N ALA A 46 -10.18 0.00 2.06
CA ALA A 46 -10.68 -1.17 1.35
C ALA A 46 -12.18 -1.03 1.00
N LEU A 47 -12.95 -0.37 1.86
CA LEU A 47 -14.41 -0.32 1.80
C LEU A 47 -14.94 0.87 1.00
N ASP A 48 -14.39 2.07 1.20
CA ASP A 48 -15.09 3.32 0.88
C ASP A 48 -14.27 4.32 0.06
N THR A 49 -13.13 3.91 -0.53
CA THR A 49 -12.27 4.83 -1.30
C THR A 49 -11.91 4.31 -2.69
N PRO A 50 -11.65 5.19 -3.67
CA PRO A 50 -11.18 4.77 -4.99
C PRO A 50 -9.68 4.52 -5.04
N PHE A 51 -8.93 4.82 -3.98
CA PHE A 51 -7.46 4.85 -4.00
C PHE A 51 -6.81 3.51 -4.33
N PRO A 52 -7.28 2.35 -3.81
CA PRO A 52 -6.71 1.06 -4.22
C PRO A 52 -6.79 0.80 -5.73
N ARG A 53 -7.78 1.37 -6.44
CA ARG A 53 -7.89 1.24 -7.91
C ARG A 53 -7.02 2.25 -8.68
N GLN A 54 -6.67 3.35 -8.05
CA GLN A 54 -5.89 4.43 -8.67
C GLN A 54 -4.38 4.21 -8.51
N MET A 55 -3.98 3.45 -7.49
CA MET A 55 -2.59 3.21 -7.17
C MET A 55 -1.87 2.39 -8.25
N PHE A 56 -0.65 2.79 -8.58
CA PHE A 56 0.22 1.99 -9.43
C PHE A 56 0.92 0.86 -8.64
N TRP A 57 0.24 -0.29 -8.53
CA TRP A 57 0.74 -1.46 -7.80
C TRP A 57 2.02 -2.09 -8.36
N GLY A 58 2.42 -1.75 -9.59
CA GLY A 58 3.70 -2.19 -10.16
C GLY A 58 4.92 -1.65 -9.41
N ASN A 59 4.75 -0.58 -8.63
CA ASN A 59 5.78 -0.01 -7.76
C ASN A 59 5.63 -0.46 -6.29
N VAL A 60 4.81 -1.47 -5.99
CA VAL A 60 4.57 -1.95 -4.63
C VAL A 60 4.99 -3.42 -4.52
N ASP A 61 6.06 -3.69 -3.77
CA ASP A 61 6.52 -5.06 -3.52
C ASP A 61 5.56 -5.82 -2.59
N HIS A 62 5.09 -5.16 -1.53
CA HIS A 62 4.25 -5.79 -0.53
C HIS A 62 3.04 -4.92 -0.15
N LEU A 63 1.86 -5.55 -0.15
CA LEU A 63 0.65 -5.00 0.45
C LEU A 63 0.37 -5.68 1.79
N VAL A 64 0.38 -4.88 2.86
CA VAL A 64 0.02 -5.33 4.21
C VAL A 64 -1.43 -4.98 4.51
N LEU A 65 -2.22 -5.99 4.87
CA LEU A 65 -3.61 -5.86 5.28
C LEU A 65 -3.75 -6.04 6.79
N VAL A 66 -4.68 -5.33 7.40
CA VAL A 66 -4.88 -5.38 8.86
C VAL A 66 -5.70 -6.58 9.35
N SER A 67 -6.41 -7.29 8.46
CA SER A 67 -7.14 -8.52 8.79
C SER A 67 -7.45 -9.36 7.56
N ASP A 68 -7.80 -10.63 7.78
CA ASP A 68 -8.27 -11.54 6.72
C ASP A 68 -9.62 -11.10 6.12
N ASP A 69 -10.49 -10.44 6.89
CA ASP A 69 -11.74 -9.89 6.37
C ASP A 69 -11.47 -8.85 5.27
N ILE A 70 -10.47 -8.00 5.49
CA ILE A 70 -10.02 -7.02 4.49
C ILE A 70 -9.39 -7.70 3.28
N ARG A 71 -8.69 -8.82 3.48
CA ARG A 71 -8.19 -9.64 2.37
C ARG A 71 -9.33 -10.16 1.50
N THR A 72 -10.36 -10.73 2.11
CA THR A 72 -11.53 -11.24 1.39
C THR A 72 -12.19 -10.14 0.57
N LEU A 73 -12.46 -8.99 1.21
CA LEU A 73 -13.06 -7.82 0.56
C LEU A 73 -12.21 -7.30 -0.62
N LEU A 74 -10.90 -7.21 -0.43
CA LEU A 74 -9.98 -6.79 -1.49
C LEU A 74 -10.04 -7.73 -2.69
N MET A 75 -10.13 -9.05 -2.45
CA MET A 75 -10.22 -10.05 -3.52
C MET A 75 -11.56 -9.98 -4.25
N GLU A 76 -12.63 -9.61 -3.56
CA GLU A 76 -13.95 -9.43 -4.17
C GLU A 76 -14.01 -8.16 -5.05
N GLN A 77 -13.48 -7.06 -4.54
CA GLN A 77 -13.63 -5.75 -5.20
C GLN A 77 -12.50 -5.41 -6.17
N ASN A 78 -11.27 -5.83 -5.87
CA ASN A 78 -10.05 -5.46 -6.61
C ASN A 78 -9.11 -6.68 -6.79
N PRO A 79 -9.57 -7.80 -7.37
CA PRO A 79 -8.78 -9.04 -7.47
C PRO A 79 -7.48 -8.89 -8.27
N HIS A 80 -7.40 -7.92 -9.17
CA HIS A 80 -6.21 -7.66 -9.98
C HIS A 80 -4.98 -7.28 -9.13
N ILE A 81 -5.18 -6.69 -7.94
CA ILE A 81 -4.09 -6.27 -7.05
C ILE A 81 -3.24 -7.47 -6.61
N ALA A 82 -3.88 -8.62 -6.37
CA ALA A 82 -3.18 -9.85 -5.98
C ALA A 82 -2.24 -10.41 -7.05
N GLN A 83 -2.34 -9.92 -8.29
CA GLN A 83 -1.46 -10.33 -9.39
C GLN A 83 -0.26 -9.39 -9.56
N GLN A 84 -0.25 -8.25 -8.86
CA GLN A 84 0.74 -7.18 -9.04
C GLN A 84 1.66 -7.01 -7.83
N THR A 85 1.23 -7.43 -6.64
CA THR A 85 1.98 -7.27 -5.40
C THR A 85 1.76 -8.44 -4.45
N ASP A 86 2.75 -8.73 -3.61
CA ASP A 86 2.64 -9.78 -2.59
C ASP A 86 1.79 -9.31 -1.41
N ILE A 87 0.74 -10.07 -1.09
CA ILE A 87 -0.20 -9.70 -0.02
C ILE A 87 0.13 -10.45 1.28
N ARG A 88 0.23 -9.70 2.40
CA ARG A 88 0.40 -10.25 3.76
C ARG A 88 -0.64 -9.67 4.70
N VAL A 89 -1.10 -10.45 5.67
CA VAL A 89 -1.98 -9.98 6.74
C VAL A 89 -1.16 -9.82 8.02
N ILE A 90 -1.15 -8.61 8.58
CA ILE A 90 -0.49 -8.27 9.84
C ILE A 90 -1.47 -7.45 10.70
N PRO A 91 -2.14 -8.10 11.68
CA PRO A 91 -3.07 -7.43 12.58
C PRO A 91 -2.40 -6.35 13.43
N ASN A 92 -3.17 -5.32 13.79
CA ASN A 92 -2.74 -4.34 14.78
C ASN A 92 -2.61 -4.98 16.16
N GLY A 93 -1.54 -4.63 16.88
CA GLY A 93 -1.41 -4.93 18.30
C GLY A 93 -2.17 -3.92 19.15
N ILE A 94 -2.51 -4.33 20.38
CA ILE A 94 -3.01 -3.44 21.43
C ILE A 94 -1.93 -3.43 22.51
N ASP A 95 -1.46 -2.24 22.88
CA ASP A 95 -0.60 -2.05 24.04
C ASP A 95 -1.49 -1.88 25.28
N CYS A 96 -1.37 -2.79 26.25
CA CYS A 96 -2.26 -2.89 27.40
C CYS A 96 -1.53 -2.92 28.75
#